data_AF-A0A932S649-F1
#
_entry.id   AF-A0A932S649-F1
#
_cell.length_a   1.000
_cell.length_b   1.000
_cell.length_c   1.000
_cell.angle_alpha   90.00
_cell.angle_beta   90.00
_cell.angle_gamma   90.00
#
_symmetry.space_group_name_H-M   'P 1'
#
loop_
_entity.id
_entity.type
_entity.pdbx_description
1 polymer ?
#
loop_
_entity_poly.entity_id
_entity_poly.type
_entity_poly.pdbx_seq_one_letter_code
_entity_poly.pdbx_strand_id
1 'polypeptide(L)'
;MTTTQTNQQLRVYPLDPRAMSQEQIAVVFAMTSRNPQSFDEIAKVVTESKAADFNEKWVVGYGHASVAEHAVLHMAVENLSRLACDVLEDNRLASYTEKSSRYQ
;
A
#
# COMPACT_ATOMS: atom_id res chain seq x y z
N MET A 1 -30.70 -7.39 29.82
CA MET A 1 -29.44 -6.67 29.57
C MET A 1 -29.33 -6.46 28.07
N THR A 2 -29.17 -5.21 27.68
CA THR A 2 -29.49 -4.64 26.38
C THR A 2 -28.49 -5.08 25.31
N THR A 3 -28.97 -5.79 24.28
CA THR A 3 -28.20 -6.07 23.07
C THR A 3 -28.07 -4.76 22.29
N THR A 4 -26.92 -4.10 22.36
CA THR A 4 -26.62 -2.93 21.54
C THR A 4 -26.49 -3.41 20.09
N GLN A 5 -27.58 -3.33 19.31
CA GLN A 5 -27.52 -3.43 17.85
C GLN A 5 -26.74 -2.22 17.36
N THR A 6 -25.43 -2.38 17.15
CA THR A 6 -24.66 -1.42 16.35
C THR A 6 -25.15 -1.56 14.92
N ASN A 7 -26.00 -0.63 14.49
CA ASN A 7 -26.34 -0.40 13.09
C ASN A 7 -25.05 0.00 12.36
N GLN A 8 -24.20 -0.97 12.02
CA GLN A 8 -22.97 -0.73 11.27
C GLN A 8 -23.37 -0.53 9.80
N GLN A 9 -23.64 0.73 9.47
CA GLN A 9 -23.87 1.17 8.11
C GLN A 9 -22.68 0.75 7.22
N LEU A 10 -22.96 0.21 6.04
CA LEU A 10 -21.93 -0.08 5.04
C LEU A 10 -21.17 1.22 4.70
N ARG A 11 -19.85 1.18 4.82
CA ARG A 11 -18.95 2.29 4.47
C ARG A 11 -17.97 1.80 3.41
N VAL A 12 -17.86 2.55 2.31
CA VAL A 12 -16.89 2.31 1.24
C VAL A 12 -16.22 3.65 0.95
N TYR A 13 -14.91 3.74 1.20
CA TYR A 13 -14.14 4.97 1.03
C TYR A 13 -12.66 4.65 0.77
N PRO A 14 -11.96 5.47 -0.03
CA PRO A 14 -10.52 5.37 -0.19
C PRO A 14 -9.77 6.02 0.99
N LEU A 15 -8.55 5.56 1.26
CA LEU A 15 -7.57 6.36 1.99
C LEU A 15 -6.81 7.22 0.98
N ASP A 16 -6.66 8.52 1.26
CA ASP A 16 -6.03 9.46 0.33
C ASP A 16 -4.50 9.36 0.39
N PRO A 17 -3.81 8.95 -0.69
CA PRO A 17 -2.35 8.89 -0.73
C PRO A 17 -1.66 10.26 -0.69
N ARG A 18 -2.41 11.37 -0.75
CA ARG A 18 -1.89 12.73 -0.50
C ARG A 18 -1.90 13.08 0.98
N ALA A 19 -2.70 12.39 1.79
CA ALA A 19 -2.82 12.63 3.23
C ALA A 19 -1.91 11.71 4.06
N MET A 20 -1.45 10.61 3.48
CA MET A 20 -0.58 9.63 4.13
C MET A 20 0.30 8.92 3.10
N SER A 21 1.46 8.44 3.54
CA SER A 21 2.36 7.67 2.68
C SER A 21 1.78 6.28 2.34
N GLN A 22 2.27 5.68 1.26
CA GLN A 22 1.90 4.31 0.86
C GLN A 22 2.23 3.28 1.94
N GLU A 23 3.32 3.51 2.67
CA GLU A 23 3.70 2.70 3.83
C GLU A 23 2.69 2.82 4.97
N GLN A 24 2.22 4.03 5.28
CA GLN A 24 1.16 4.22 6.28
C GLN A 24 -0.14 3.53 5.85
N ILE A 25 -0.53 3.64 4.57
CA ILE A 25 -1.70 2.94 4.02
C ILE A 25 -1.56 1.43 4.26
N ALA A 26 -0.42 0.84 3.87
CA ALA A 26 -0.16 -0.59 4.05
C ALA A 26 -0.30 -1.02 5.52
N VAL A 27 0.24 -0.24 6.46
CA VAL A 27 0.15 -0.52 7.89
C VAL A 27 -1.28 -0.37 8.42
N VAL A 28 -2.05 0.63 7.97
CA VAL A 28 -3.47 0.78 8.32
C VAL A 28 -4.26 -0.47 7.91
N PHE A 29 -4.02 -0.98 6.70
CA PHE A 29 -4.65 -2.21 6.23
C PHE A 29 -4.18 -3.43 7.02
N ALA A 30 -2.91 -3.54 7.38
CA ALA A 30 -2.41 -4.64 8.21
C ALA A 30 -3.04 -4.65 9.62
N MET A 31 -3.20 -3.48 10.23
CA MET A 31 -3.72 -3.34 11.59
C MET A 31 -5.18 -3.77 11.74
N THR A 32 -5.98 -3.79 10.67
CA THR A 32 -7.39 -4.24 10.73
C THR A 32 -7.54 -5.68 11.25
N SER A 33 -6.53 -6.52 11.05
CA SER A 33 -6.53 -7.91 11.53
C SER A 33 -6.57 -8.04 13.06
N ARG A 34 -6.15 -6.99 13.79
CA ARG A 34 -6.00 -6.99 15.25
C ARG A 34 -6.59 -5.75 15.93
N ASN A 35 -7.20 -4.84 15.18
CA ASN A 35 -7.86 -3.64 15.69
C ASN A 35 -9.32 -3.60 15.22
N PRO A 36 -10.31 -3.60 16.14
CA PRO A 36 -11.73 -3.58 15.79
C PRO A 36 -12.24 -2.21 15.29
N GLN A 37 -11.41 -1.17 15.31
CA GLN A 37 -11.77 0.17 14.81
C GLN A 37 -11.83 0.21 13.28
N SER A 38 -12.54 1.20 12.74
CA SER A 38 -12.59 1.43 11.28
C SER A 38 -11.28 2.00 10.74
N PHE A 39 -11.02 1.81 9.43
CA PHE A 39 -9.76 2.20 8.79
C PHE A 39 -9.41 3.68 8.98
N ASP A 40 -10.39 4.57 9.05
CA ASP A 40 -10.19 6.01 9.27
C ASP A 40 -9.78 6.34 10.71
N GLU A 41 -10.24 5.57 11.69
CA GLU A 41 -9.79 5.70 13.08
C GLU A 41 -8.38 5.11 13.26
N ILE A 42 -8.09 4.00 12.60
CA ILE A 42 -6.74 3.42 12.56
C ILE A 42 -5.76 4.39 11.90
N ALA A 43 -6.15 5.01 10.78
CA ALA A 43 -5.33 5.99 10.06
C ALA A 43 -4.86 7.16 10.94
N LYS A 44 -5.70 7.63 11.87
CA LYS A 44 -5.34 8.73 12.79
C LYS A 44 -4.20 8.38 13.75
N VAL A 45 -3.99 7.09 14.03
CA VAL A 45 -2.97 6.64 14.99
C VAL A 45 -1.71 6.09 14.34
N VAL A 46 -1.72 5.85 13.02
CA VAL A 46 -0.57 5.37 12.23
C VAL A 46 0.24 6.57 11.73
N THR A 47 1.27 6.94 12.50
CA THR A 47 2.26 7.95 12.10
C THR A 47 3.32 7.33 11.19
N GLU A 48 4.08 8.16 10.47
CA GLU A 48 5.21 7.69 9.63
C GLU A 48 6.20 6.85 10.43
N SER A 49 6.65 7.31 11.60
CA SER A 49 7.56 6.54 12.46
C SER A 49 6.96 5.20 12.92
N LYS A 50 5.67 5.15 13.28
CA LYS A 50 5.03 3.88 13.63
C LYS A 50 4.93 2.94 12.43
N ALA A 51 4.69 3.49 11.24
CA ALA A 51 4.61 2.71 10.02
C ALA A 51 5.99 2.11 9.69
N ALA A 52 7.05 2.91 9.78
CA ALA A 52 8.44 2.46 9.59
C ALA A 52 8.83 1.37 10.61
N ASP A 53 8.56 1.59 11.90
CA ASP A 53 8.84 0.59 12.95
C ASP A 53 8.07 -0.73 12.72
N PHE A 54 6.83 -0.63 12.25
CA PHE A 54 6.02 -1.80 11.91
C PHE A 54 6.60 -2.54 10.71
N ASN A 55 6.97 -1.80 9.65
CA ASN A 55 7.52 -2.34 8.41
C ASN A 55 8.83 -3.09 8.68
N GLU A 56 9.77 -2.45 9.39
CA GLU A 56 11.05 -3.05 9.76
C GLU A 56 10.86 -4.35 10.55
N LYS A 57 9.97 -4.34 11.55
CA LYS A 57 9.75 -5.51 12.40
C LYS A 57 9.02 -6.64 11.69
N TRP A 58 7.93 -6.35 10.98
CA TRP A 58 6.98 -7.37 10.53
C TRP A 58 7.12 -7.71 9.05
N VAL A 59 7.37 -6.73 8.20
CA VAL A 59 7.49 -6.97 6.76
C VAL A 59 8.90 -7.44 6.45
N VAL A 60 9.92 -6.67 6.86
CA VAL A 60 11.33 -7.00 6.61
C VAL A 60 11.80 -8.12 7.54
N GLY A 61 11.66 -7.95 8.86
CA GLY A 61 12.21 -8.88 9.85
C GLY A 61 11.48 -10.23 9.94
N TYR A 62 10.15 -10.22 9.92
CA TYR A 62 9.34 -11.44 10.06
C TYR A 62 8.92 -12.05 8.71
N GLY A 63 8.91 -11.28 7.63
CA GLY A 63 8.57 -11.77 6.29
C GLY A 63 7.06 -11.74 5.96
N HIS A 64 6.26 -10.90 6.62
CA HIS A 64 4.86 -10.65 6.23
C HIS A 64 4.77 -9.77 4.97
N ALA A 65 5.27 -10.28 3.85
CA ALA A 65 5.35 -9.55 2.58
C ALA A 65 3.98 -9.10 2.03
N SER A 66 2.90 -9.81 2.35
CA SER A 66 1.55 -9.45 1.89
C SER A 66 1.07 -8.08 2.37
N VAL A 67 1.63 -7.55 3.46
CA VAL A 67 1.33 -6.18 3.90
C VAL A 67 1.83 -5.16 2.88
N ALA A 68 3.01 -5.40 2.31
CA ALA A 68 3.63 -4.48 1.36
C ALA A 68 2.85 -4.37 0.04
N GLU A 69 2.01 -5.35 -0.31
CA GLU A 69 1.20 -5.35 -1.53
C GLU A 69 0.15 -4.22 -1.55
N HIS A 70 -0.19 -3.65 -0.38
CA HIS A 70 -1.08 -2.49 -0.29
C HIS A 70 -0.40 -1.17 -0.68
N ALA A 71 0.92 -1.11 -0.76
CA ALA A 71 1.67 0.08 -1.13
C ALA A 71 1.89 0.13 -2.65
N VAL A 72 1.38 1.18 -3.31
CA VAL A 72 1.51 1.37 -4.77
C VAL A 72 2.37 2.59 -5.07
N LEU A 73 3.46 2.39 -5.82
CA LEU A 73 4.37 3.46 -6.24
C LEU A 73 4.30 3.68 -7.74
N HIS A 74 4.18 4.94 -8.14
CA HIS A 74 4.33 5.36 -9.53
C HIS A 74 5.78 5.76 -9.77
N MET A 75 6.47 5.03 -10.65
CA MET A 75 7.89 5.27 -10.95
C MET A 75 8.07 5.62 -12.43
N ALA A 76 8.83 6.68 -12.69
CA ALA A 76 9.31 7.02 -14.02
C ALA A 76 10.77 6.60 -14.14
N VAL A 77 11.11 5.86 -15.19
CA VAL A 77 12.47 5.37 -15.45
C VAL A 77 12.90 5.87 -16.82
N GLU A 78 13.97 6.68 -16.85
CA GLU A 78 14.46 7.34 -18.06
C GLU A 78 15.91 6.95 -18.36
N ASN A 79 16.34 7.11 -19.61
CA ASN A 79 17.69 6.78 -20.08
C ASN A 79 18.10 5.32 -19.84
N LEU A 80 17.11 4.42 -19.82
CA LEU A 80 17.32 2.97 -19.73
C LEU A 80 17.64 2.40 -21.12
N SER A 81 18.53 1.41 -21.18
CA SER A 81 18.75 0.65 -22.42
C SER A 81 17.54 -0.23 -22.72
N ARG A 82 17.28 -0.52 -24.00
CA ARG A 82 16.19 -1.42 -24.40
C ARG A 82 16.27 -2.79 -23.74
N LEU A 83 17.48 -3.35 -23.65
CA LEU A 83 17.71 -4.64 -23.00
C LEU A 83 17.33 -4.62 -21.51
N ALA A 84 17.62 -3.51 -20.81
CA ALA A 84 17.24 -3.39 -19.40
C ALA A 84 15.74 -3.12 -19.22
N CYS A 85 15.07 -2.52 -20.22
CA CYS A 85 13.61 -2.38 -20.24
C CYS A 85 12.93 -3.75 -20.26
N ASP A 86 13.37 -4.67 -21.11
CA ASP A 86 12.82 -6.04 -21.19
C ASP A 86 12.91 -6.76 -19.83
N VAL A 87 14.02 -6.61 -19.11
CA VAL A 87 14.21 -7.19 -17.77
C VAL A 87 13.27 -6.55 -16.74
N LEU A 88 13.08 -5.23 -16.82
CA LEU A 88 12.20 -4.51 -15.90
C LEU A 88 10.73 -4.93 -16.09
N GLU A 89 10.30 -5.09 -17.34
CA GLU A 89 8.93 -5.44 -17.72
C GLU A 89 8.60 -6.94 -17.59
N ASP A 90 9.62 -7.80 -17.43
CA ASP A 90 9.43 -9.23 -17.16
C ASP A 90 8.72 -9.49 -15.80
N ASN A 91 8.72 -8.50 -14.89
CA ASN A 91 7.95 -8.60 -13.65
C ASN A 91 6.44 -8.44 -13.88
N ARG A 92 5.74 -9.57 -13.85
CA ARG A 92 4.30 -9.67 -14.11
C ARG A 92 3.38 -9.04 -13.05
N LEU A 93 3.90 -8.55 -11.92
CA LEU A 93 3.11 -7.96 -10.84
C LEU A 93 3.05 -6.43 -10.88
N ALA A 94 3.62 -5.81 -11.91
CA ALA A 94 3.58 -4.36 -12.13
C ALA A 94 2.80 -4.00 -13.40
N SER A 95 2.57 -2.69 -13.59
CA SER A 95 1.92 -2.13 -14.77
C SER A 95 2.90 -1.19 -15.47
N TYR A 96 3.00 -1.32 -16.80
CA TYR A 96 4.04 -0.64 -17.58
C TYR A 96 3.47 0.21 -18.70
N THR A 97 4.22 1.25 -19.06
CA THR A 97 4.02 2.04 -20.27
C THR A 97 5.39 2.41 -20.81
N GLU A 98 5.82 1.72 -21.86
CA GLU A 98 7.09 1.97 -22.53
C GLU A 98 6.97 3.11 -23.56
N LYS A 99 8.05 3.89 -23.71
CA LYS A 99 8.20 4.80 -24.84
C LYS A 99 8.23 4.02 -26.16
N SER A 100 7.21 4.20 -26.99
CA SER A 100 7.11 3.48 -28.28
C SER A 100 8.08 4.01 -29.34
N SER A 101 9.01 3.15 -29.78
CA SER A 101 9.88 3.39 -30.94
C SER A 101 9.14 3.44 -32.31
N ARG A 102 7.82 3.21 -32.33
CA ARG A 102 7.00 3.29 -33.55
C ARG A 102 6.51 4.71 -33.83
N TYR A 103 6.36 5.52 -32.78
CA TYR A 103 5.79 6.87 -32.87
C TYR A 103 6.82 7.97 -32.58
N GLN A 104 7.99 7.59 -32.05
CA GLN A 104 9.07 8.49 -31.67
C GLN A 104 10.42 7.92 -32.09
#